data_AF-A0A453KSM7-F1
#
_entry.id   AF-A0A453KSM7-F1
#
_cell.length_a   1.000
_cell.length_b   1.000
_cell.length_c   1.000
_cell.angle_alpha   90.00
_cell.angle_beta   90.00
_cell.angle_gamma   90.00
#
_symmetry.space_group_name_H-M   'P 1'
#
loop_
_entity.id
_entity.type
_entity.pdbx_description
1 polymer ?
#
loop_
_entity_poly.entity_id
_entity_poly.type
_entity_poly.pdbx_seq_one_letter_code
_entity_poly.pdbx_strand_id
1 'polypeptide(L)'
;FVLNDLGRLLAVHIMHTALVSGWAGSMALYELAVFDPSDPVLDPMWRQGMFVIPFMTRLGITDRVTGATLSRRRARASRVLLRRLCYVEPPGPH
;
A
#
# COMPACT_ATOMS: atom_id res chain seq x y z
N PHE A 1 15.51 33.98 3.21
CA PHE A 1 16.90 33.46 3.35
C PHE A 1 17.14 32.09 2.71
N VAL A 2 16.17 31.16 2.60
CA VAL A 2 16.34 29.96 1.72
C VAL A 2 15.99 30.29 0.26
N LEU A 3 14.94 31.09 0.03
CA LEU A 3 14.37 31.35 -1.31
C LEU A 3 15.32 31.97 -2.35
N ASN A 4 16.39 32.65 -1.93
CA ASN A 4 17.36 33.29 -2.84
C ASN A 4 18.63 32.48 -3.07
N ASP A 5 18.81 31.34 -2.39
CA ASP A 5 19.94 30.44 -2.59
C ASP A 5 19.46 29.13 -3.21
N LEU A 6 19.62 29.01 -4.54
CA LEU A 6 19.17 27.86 -5.32
C LEU A 6 19.75 26.54 -4.78
N GLY A 7 21.02 26.55 -4.35
CA GLY A 7 21.69 25.38 -3.78
C GLY A 7 21.06 24.92 -2.46
N ARG A 8 20.63 25.84 -1.60
CA ARG A 8 20.01 25.50 -0.30
C ARG A 8 18.55 25.08 -0.46
N LEU A 9 17.85 25.64 -1.43
CA LEU A 9 16.52 25.15 -1.84
C LEU A 9 16.60 23.71 -2.33
N LEU A 10 17.54 23.41 -3.23
CA LEU A 10 17.72 22.06 -3.75
C LEU A 10 18.08 21.07 -2.63
N ALA A 11 19.00 21.44 -1.72
CA ALA A 11 19.37 20.61 -0.60
C ALA A 11 18.17 20.26 0.31
N VAL A 12 17.29 21.23 0.60
CA VAL A 12 16.04 20.99 1.35
C VAL A 12 15.10 20.06 0.60
N HIS A 13 14.95 20.24 -0.72
CA HIS A 13 14.09 19.35 -1.52
C HIS A 13 14.64 17.93 -1.58
N ILE A 14 15.96 17.75 -1.69
CA ILE A 14 16.59 16.43 -1.64
C ILE A 14 16.42 15.81 -0.26
N MET A 15 16.68 16.55 0.82
CA MET A 15 16.46 16.07 2.20
C MET A 15 15.00 15.67 2.43
N HIS A 16 14.05 16.50 1.99
CA HIS A 16 12.63 16.22 2.11
C HIS A 16 12.24 14.97 1.32
N THR A 17 12.71 14.85 0.07
CA THR A 17 12.44 13.68 -0.78
C THR A 17 13.03 12.42 -0.17
N ALA A 18 14.26 12.48 0.35
CA ALA A 18 14.91 11.37 1.04
C ALA A 18 14.11 10.93 2.27
N LEU A 19 13.66 11.88 3.11
CA LEU A 19 12.88 11.59 4.31
C LEU A 19 11.52 10.95 3.98
N VAL A 20 10.80 11.49 2.99
CA VAL A 20 9.52 10.93 2.54
C VAL A 20 9.72 9.53 1.94
N SER A 21 10.77 9.32 1.15
CA SER A 21 11.09 8.00 0.58
C SER A 21 11.47 6.97 1.66
N GLY A 22 12.22 7.41 2.69
CA GLY A 22 12.60 6.58 3.83
C GLY A 22 11.38 6.18 4.65
N TRP A 23 10.48 7.13 4.92
CA TRP A 23 9.21 6.85 5.59
C TRP A 23 8.37 5.83 4.81
N ALA A 24 8.17 6.04 3.51
CA ALA A 24 7.38 5.13 2.68
C ALA A 24 7.96 3.70 2.66
N GLY A 25 9.29 3.57 2.57
CA GLY A 25 9.97 2.29 2.64
C GLY A 25 9.83 1.61 4.01
N SER A 26 10.06 2.35 5.09
CA SER A 26 9.93 1.82 6.47
C SER A 26 8.50 1.38 6.80
N MET A 27 7.49 2.13 6.36
CA MET A 27 6.09 1.79 6.58
C MET A 27 5.69 0.56 5.76
N ALA A 28 6.13 0.46 4.50
CA ALA A 28 5.89 -0.73 3.70
C ALA A 28 6.52 -2.00 4.31
N LEU A 29 7.75 -1.89 4.83
CA LEU A 29 8.42 -3.00 5.51
C LEU A 29 7.76 -3.36 6.85
N TYR A 30 7.33 -2.37 7.62
CA TYR A 30 6.61 -2.57 8.87
C TYR A 30 5.26 -3.26 8.65
N GLU A 31 4.46 -2.74 7.71
CA GLU A 31 3.18 -3.36 7.36
C GLU A 31 3.37 -4.78 6.85
N LEU A 32 4.38 -5.04 6.01
CA LEU A 32 4.69 -6.40 5.56
C LEU A 32 5.10 -7.34 6.70
N ALA A 33 5.79 -6.86 7.72
CA ALA A 33 6.18 -7.69 8.86
C ALA A 33 5.01 -8.07 9.78
N VAL A 34 3.94 -7.26 9.81
CA VAL A 34 2.78 -7.43 10.71
C VAL A 34 1.55 -7.97 9.98
N PHE A 35 1.49 -7.81 8.66
CA PHE A 35 0.35 -8.22 7.84
C PHE A 35 0.13 -9.73 7.87
N ASP A 36 -1.11 -10.16 8.18
CA ASP A 36 -1.53 -11.56 8.11
C ASP A 36 -2.32 -11.84 6.81
N PRO A 37 -1.73 -12.59 5.86
CA PRO A 37 -2.39 -12.96 4.61
C PRO A 37 -3.41 -14.10 4.70
N SER A 38 -3.62 -14.71 5.87
CA SER A 38 -4.28 -16.01 6.01
C SER A 38 -5.77 -16.01 5.66
N ASP A 39 -6.52 -14.96 6.03
CA ASP A 39 -7.97 -14.88 5.78
C ASP A 39 -8.38 -13.54 5.16
N PRO A 40 -8.32 -13.41 3.82
CA PRO A 40 -8.66 -12.18 3.13
C PRO A 40 -10.17 -11.88 3.09
N VAL A 41 -11.04 -12.80 3.54
CA VAL A 41 -12.50 -12.61 3.52
C VAL A 41 -12.97 -12.03 4.85
N LEU A 42 -12.50 -12.59 5.97
CA LEU A 42 -12.90 -12.16 7.31
C LEU A 42 -11.95 -11.12 7.92
N ASP A 43 -10.68 -11.11 7.52
CA ASP A 43 -9.69 -10.15 7.98
C ASP A 43 -8.93 -9.47 6.83
N PRO A 44 -9.63 -8.68 6.00
CA PRO A 44 -9.02 -7.92 4.93
C PRO A 44 -8.14 -6.78 5.46
N MET A 45 -7.27 -6.26 4.59
CA MET A 45 -6.25 -5.24 4.91
C MET A 45 -6.79 -4.00 5.65
N TRP A 46 -8.03 -3.59 5.37
CA TRP A 46 -8.66 -2.43 6.02
C TRP A 46 -9.06 -2.70 7.48
N ARG A 47 -9.20 -3.97 7.90
CA ARG A 47 -9.42 -4.35 9.30
C ARG A 47 -8.12 -4.42 10.09
N GLN A 48 -7.01 -4.76 9.43
CA GLN A 48 -5.69 -4.86 10.04
C GLN A 48 -4.97 -3.50 10.16
N GLY A 49 -5.60 -2.40 9.76
CA GLY A 49 -5.02 -1.05 9.88
C GLY A 49 -3.90 -0.75 8.90
N MET A 50 -3.83 -1.46 7.77
CA MET A 50 -2.80 -1.27 6.74
C MET A 50 -3.05 0.02 5.95
N PHE A 51 -2.01 0.85 5.76
CA PHE A 51 -2.11 2.14 5.07
C PHE A 51 -1.38 2.16 3.73
N VAL A 52 -0.14 1.68 3.66
CA VAL A 52 0.72 1.75 2.46
C VAL A 52 0.44 0.59 1.49
N ILE A 53 0.26 -0.63 1.98
CA ILE A 53 0.03 -1.80 1.11
C ILE A 53 -1.23 -1.65 0.22
N PRO A 54 -2.37 -1.06 0.66
CA PRO A 54 -3.51 -0.79 -0.23
C PRO A 54 -3.19 0.09 -1.45
N PHE A 55 -2.24 1.02 -1.33
CA PHE A 55 -1.80 1.83 -2.48
C PHE A 55 -0.92 1.02 -3.43
N MET A 56 -0.10 0.11 -2.90
CA MET A 56 0.71 -0.82 -3.70
C MET A 56 -0.17 -1.82 -4.47
N THR A 57 -1.18 -2.41 -3.83
CA THR A 57 -2.10 -3.36 -4.47
C THR A 57 -2.95 -2.70 -5.56
N ARG A 58 -3.31 -1.41 -5.40
CA ARG A 58 -3.99 -0.62 -6.43
C ARG A 58 -3.16 -0.48 -7.71
N LEU A 59 -1.83 -0.45 -7.60
CA LEU A 59 -0.91 -0.42 -8.74
C LEU A 59 -0.58 -1.81 -9.30
N GLY A 60 -1.17 -2.87 -8.74
CA GLY A 60 -0.95 -4.25 -9.17
C GLY A 60 0.25 -4.93 -8.51
N ILE A 61 0.79 -4.37 -7.43
CA ILE A 61 1.85 -4.99 -6.64
C ILE A 61 1.20 -5.92 -5.61
N THR A 62 0.96 -7.18 -5.99
CA THR A 62 0.21 -8.15 -5.16
C THR A 62 0.96 -9.46 -4.87
N ASP A 63 1.84 -9.90 -5.77
CA ASP A 63 2.27 -11.32 -5.78
C ASP A 63 3.50 -11.63 -4.91
N ARG A 64 4.28 -10.61 -4.53
CA ARG A 64 5.54 -10.80 -3.76
C ARG A 64 5.65 -9.98 -2.49
N VAL A 65 4.78 -8.99 -2.30
CA VAL A 65 4.88 -8.01 -1.21
C VAL A 65 4.02 -8.37 -0.01
N THR A 66 3.09 -9.33 -0.10
CA THR A 66 2.16 -9.64 1.00
C THR A 66 2.25 -11.08 1.50
N GLY A 67 3.12 -11.93 0.93
CA GLY A 67 3.21 -13.37 1.28
C GLY A 67 1.95 -14.21 0.94
N ALA A 68 0.79 -13.56 0.90
CA ALA A 68 -0.46 -14.06 0.36
C ALA A 68 -0.27 -14.30 -1.13
N THR A 69 -0.40 -15.57 -1.48
CA THR A 69 -0.96 -15.92 -2.77
C THR A 69 -2.37 -15.31 -2.84
N LEU A 70 -2.48 -14.06 -3.31
CA LEU A 70 -3.75 -13.45 -3.68
C LEU A 70 -4.24 -14.20 -4.94
N SER A 71 -4.78 -15.39 -4.69
CA SER A 71 -5.34 -16.33 -5.65
C SER A 71 -4.33 -17.11 -6.53
N ARG A 72 -3.95 -18.31 -6.07
CA ARG A 72 -3.46 -19.40 -6.96
C ARG A 72 -4.58 -19.99 -7.83
N ARG A 73 -5.73 -19.30 -7.94
CA ARG A 73 -6.84 -19.62 -8.83
C ARG A 73 -7.45 -18.36 -9.43
N ARG A 74 -6.77 -17.81 -10.44
CA ARG A 74 -7.28 -16.99 -11.56
C ARG A 74 -6.50 -15.68 -11.71
N ALA A 75 -5.48 -15.74 -12.56
CA ALA A 75 -4.97 -14.63 -13.37
C ALA A 75 -6.02 -14.06 -14.36
N ARG A 76 -7.29 -13.98 -13.94
CA ARG A 76 -8.41 -13.46 -14.74
C ARG A 76 -9.46 -12.77 -13.85
N ALA A 77 -9.03 -12.24 -12.72
CA ALA A 77 -9.84 -11.35 -11.89
C ALA A 77 -9.66 -9.92 -12.44
N SER A 78 -10.71 -9.40 -13.08
CA SER A 78 -10.75 -8.03 -13.58
C SER A 78 -10.41 -7.04 -12.46
N ARG A 79 -9.90 -5.84 -12.80
CA ARG A 79 -9.58 -4.76 -11.84
C ARG A 79 -10.71 -4.43 -10.84
N VAL A 80 -11.94 -4.82 -11.17
CA VAL A 80 -13.14 -4.71 -10.33
C VAL A 80 -13.12 -5.70 -9.15
N LEU A 81 -12.60 -6.91 -9.33
CA LEU A 81 -12.54 -7.92 -8.27
C LEU A 81 -11.41 -7.63 -7.27
N LEU A 82 -10.29 -7.07 -7.73
CA LEU A 82 -9.22 -6.56 -6.86
C LEU A 82 -9.72 -5.42 -5.96
N ARG A 83 -10.57 -4.53 -6.50
CA ARG A 83 -11.28 -3.53 -5.68
C ARG A 83 -12.18 -4.16 -4.61
N ARG A 84 -12.84 -5.29 -4.91
CA ARG A 84 -13.74 -5.99 -3.99
C ARG A 84 -13.03 -6.76 -2.87
N LEU A 85 -11.78 -7.18 -3.07
CA LEU A 85 -10.98 -7.86 -2.04
C LEU A 85 -10.25 -6.87 -1.12
N CYS A 86 -9.82 -5.71 -1.65
CA CYS A 86 -9.21 -4.66 -0.83
C CYS A 86 -10.23 -3.76 -0.13
N TYR A 87 -11.49 -3.73 -0.59
CA TYR A 87 -12.59 -3.00 0.02
C TYR A 87 -13.82 -3.91 -0.04
N VAL A 88 -14.11 -4.62 1.06
CA VAL A 88 -15.43 -5.21 1.25
C VAL A 88 -16.38 -4.01 1.33
N GLU A 89 -17.19 -3.77 0.31
CA GLU A 89 -18.28 -2.79 0.40
C GLU A 89 -19.08 -3.12 1.68
N PRO A 90 -19.35 -2.15 2.57
CA PRO A 90 -20.38 -2.36 3.58
C PRO A 90 -21.68 -2.73 2.84
N PRO A 91 -22.47 -3.69 3.34
CA PRO A 91 -23.69 -4.10 2.66
C PRO A 91 -24.56 -2.86 2.43
N GLY A 92 -24.82 -2.55 1.17
CA GLY A 92 -25.74 -1.48 0.81
C GLY A 92 -27.12 -1.75 1.40
N PRO A 93 -27.90 -0.71 1.73
CA PRO A 93 -29.22 -0.90 2.30
C PRO A 93 -30.12 -1.57 1.24
N HIS A 94 -30.54 -2.78 1.55
CA HIS A 94 -31.69 -3.45 0.97
C HIS A 94 -32.72 -3.65 2.09
#